data_AF-A0AAX0I876-F1
#
_entry.id   AF-A0AAX0I876-F1
#
_cell.length_a   1.000
_cell.length_b   1.000
_cell.length_c   1.000
_cell.angle_alpha   90.00
_cell.angle_beta   90.00
_cell.angle_gamma   90.00
#
_symmetry.space_group_name_H-M   'P 1'
#
loop_
_entity.id
_entity.type
_entity.pdbx_description
1 polymer ?
#
loop_
_entity_poly.entity_id
_entity_poly.type
_entity_poly.pdbx_seq_one_letter_code
_entity_poly.pdbx_strand_id
1 'polypeptide(L)'
;MSSPALETYLARLYTDDALRAAFLLDPRAQALLHGLSPQEAEAMAAMDRIGLQMAAASYRAKRAAHSGQPRPAQRWWRKLLAAWT
;
A
#
# COMPACT_ATOMS: atom_id res chain seq x y z
N MET A 1 -3.34 -19.56 6.30
CA MET A 1 -3.08 -18.14 6.60
C MET A 1 -1.75 -17.76 5.96
N SER A 2 -1.60 -16.53 5.48
CA SER A 2 -0.33 -15.97 4.99
C SER A 2 0.70 -15.88 6.11
N SER A 3 1.99 -15.94 5.79
CA SER A 3 3.05 -15.70 6.77
C SER A 3 3.17 -14.19 7.09
N PRO A 4 3.59 -13.82 8.32
CA PRO A 4 3.86 -12.41 8.65
C PRO A 4 4.91 -11.75 7.75
N ALA A 5 5.88 -12.53 7.25
CA ALA A 5 6.89 -12.07 6.32
C ALA A 5 6.28 -11.68 4.97
N LEU A 6 5.40 -12.51 4.42
CA LEU A 6 4.66 -12.24 3.19
C LEU A 6 3.81 -10.97 3.34
N GLU A 7 3.06 -10.85 4.44
CA GLU A 7 2.22 -9.68 4.70
C GLU A 7 3.04 -8.38 4.79
N THR A 8 4.15 -8.43 5.50
CA THR A 8 5.09 -7.31 5.61
C THR A 8 5.64 -6.92 4.24
N TYR A 9 6.04 -7.91 3.44
CA TYR A 9 6.58 -7.67 2.11
C TYR A 9 5.55 -7.03 1.17
N LEU A 10 4.31 -7.54 1.16
CA LEU A 10 3.21 -6.96 0.40
C LEU A 10 2.92 -5.52 0.81
N ALA A 11 2.82 -5.24 2.11
CA ALA A 11 2.59 -3.88 2.61
C ALA A 11 3.69 -2.89 2.15
N ARG A 12 4.95 -3.35 2.12
CA ARG A 12 6.06 -2.55 1.62
C ARG A 12 5.96 -2.31 0.11
N LEU A 13 5.62 -3.32 -0.70
CA LEU A 13 5.45 -3.13 -2.15
C LEU A 13 4.42 -2.04 -2.49
N TYR A 14 3.36 -1.91 -1.71
CA TYR A 14 2.35 -0.87 -1.90
C TYR A 14 2.80 0.55 -1.52
N THR A 15 3.84 0.69 -0.70
CA THR A 15 4.18 1.97 -0.05
C THR A 15 5.59 2.49 -0.37
N ASP A 16 6.51 1.60 -0.72
CA ASP A 16 7.91 1.84 -1.06
C ASP A 16 8.12 1.76 -2.57
N ASP A 17 8.43 2.89 -3.19
CA ASP A 17 8.58 3.01 -4.65
C ASP A 17 9.83 2.29 -5.18
N ALA A 18 10.94 2.32 -4.41
CA ALA A 18 12.20 1.71 -4.83
C ALA A 18 12.11 0.19 -4.75
N LEU A 19 11.56 -0.33 -3.65
CA LEU A 19 11.31 -1.76 -3.49
C LEU A 19 10.40 -2.31 -4.59
N ARG A 20 9.32 -1.58 -4.90
CA ARG A 20 8.39 -1.98 -5.96
C ARG A 20 9.06 -1.97 -7.33
N ALA A 21 9.89 -0.97 -7.63
CA ALA A 21 10.63 -0.93 -8.89
C ALA A 21 11.56 -2.14 -9.05
N ALA A 22 12.29 -2.51 -8.00
CA ALA A 22 13.14 -3.71 -8.01
C ALA A 22 12.30 -4.99 -8.20
N PHE A 23 11.19 -5.11 -7.46
CA PHE A 23 10.27 -6.24 -7.57
C PHE A 23 9.72 -6.43 -9.00
N LEU A 24 9.36 -5.33 -9.69
CA LEU A 24 8.80 -5.43 -11.05
C LEU A 24 9.80 -5.92 -12.10
N LEU A 25 11.11 -5.84 -11.83
CA LEU A 25 12.15 -6.35 -12.71
C LEU A 25 12.32 -7.88 -12.56
N ASP A 26 12.30 -8.38 -11.32
CA ASP A 26 12.40 -9.81 -11.03
C ASP A 26 11.60 -10.18 -9.76
N PRO A 27 10.28 -10.41 -9.88
CA PRO A 27 9.39 -10.62 -8.74
C PRO A 27 9.80 -11.77 -7.82
N ARG A 28 10.21 -12.89 -8.43
CA ARG A 28 10.54 -14.12 -7.73
C ARG A 28 11.86 -13.97 -6.97
N ALA A 29 12.90 -13.46 -7.64
CA ALA A 29 14.19 -13.27 -6.99
C ALA A 29 14.07 -12.28 -5.84
N GLN A 30 13.34 -11.18 -6.03
CA GLN A 30 13.14 -10.19 -4.97
C GLN A 30 12.36 -10.77 -3.79
N ALA A 31 11.29 -11.55 -4.02
CA ALA A 31 10.58 -12.23 -2.94
C ALA A 31 11.51 -13.14 -2.12
N LEU A 32 12.34 -13.95 -2.78
CA LEU A 32 13.31 -14.83 -2.11
C LEU A 32 14.37 -14.05 -1.32
N LEU A 33 14.91 -12.97 -1.89
CA LEU A 33 15.86 -12.08 -1.23
C LEU A 33 15.27 -11.44 0.05
N HIS A 34 13.96 -11.27 0.08
CA HIS A 34 13.22 -10.76 1.23
C HIS A 34 12.74 -11.85 2.21
N GLY A 35 13.22 -13.08 2.06
CA GLY A 35 13.03 -14.17 3.01
C GLY A 35 11.70 -14.91 2.86
N LEU A 36 10.98 -14.73 1.76
CA LEU A 36 9.80 -15.52 1.46
C LEU A 36 10.20 -16.95 1.07
N SER A 37 9.34 -17.92 1.38
CA SER A 37 9.53 -19.29 0.92
C SER A 37 9.43 -19.39 -0.62
N PRO A 38 9.94 -20.47 -1.23
CA PRO A 38 9.80 -20.69 -2.67
C PRO A 38 8.34 -20.63 -3.15
N GLN A 39 7.41 -21.22 -2.39
CA GLN A 39 5.99 -21.21 -2.73
C GLN A 39 5.41 -19.79 -2.72
N GLU A 40 5.74 -18.99 -1.72
CA GLU A 40 5.31 -17.60 -1.65
C GLU A 40 5.95 -16.76 -2.76
N ALA A 41 7.22 -17.00 -3.10
CA ALA A 41 7.89 -16.31 -4.19
C ALA A 41 7.23 -16.58 -5.56
N GLU A 42 6.79 -17.82 -5.83
CA GLU A 42 6.01 -18.13 -7.04
C GLU A 42 4.65 -17.43 -7.02
N ALA A 43 3.96 -17.42 -5.88
CA ALA A 43 2.69 -16.72 -5.75
C ALA A 43 2.85 -15.20 -5.99
N MET A 44 3.92 -14.61 -5.47
CA MET A 44 4.27 -13.21 -5.73
C MET A 44 4.58 -12.96 -7.20
N ALA A 45 5.29 -13.87 -7.88
CA ALA A 45 5.63 -13.75 -9.30
C ALA A 45 4.40 -13.80 -10.23
N ALA A 46 3.35 -14.52 -9.80
CA ALA A 46 2.07 -14.61 -10.48
C ALA A 46 1.09 -13.46 -10.18
N MET A 47 1.44 -12.55 -9.27
CA MET A 47 0.58 -11.43 -8.87
C MET A 47 0.33 -10.44 -10.02
N ASP A 48 -0.86 -9.83 -10.04
CA ASP A 48 -1.19 -8.75 -10.99
C ASP A 48 -0.33 -7.50 -10.72
N ARG A 49 0.58 -7.23 -11.66
CA ARG A 49 1.53 -6.11 -11.60
C ARG A 49 0.85 -4.78 -11.87
N ILE A 50 -0.17 -4.76 -12.74
CA ILE A 50 -0.90 -3.54 -13.07
C ILE A 50 -1.73 -3.11 -11.87
N GLY A 51 -2.47 -4.05 -11.28
CA GLY A 51 -3.21 -3.81 -10.04
C GLY A 51 -2.31 -3.32 -8.90
N LEU A 52 -1.13 -3.92 -8.72
CA LEU A 52 -0.14 -3.46 -7.74
C LEU A 52 0.26 -1.99 -7.97
N GLN A 53 0.61 -1.62 -9.20
CA GLN A 53 1.04 -0.26 -9.54
C GLN A 53 -0.09 0.76 -9.35
N MET A 54 -1.32 0.41 -9.78
CA MET A 54 -2.50 1.26 -9.60
C MET A 54 -2.82 1.52 -8.13
N ALA A 55 -2.79 0.46 -7.31
CA ALA A 55 -3.01 0.56 -5.87
C ALA A 55 -1.93 1.41 -5.20
N ALA A 56 -0.65 1.17 -5.51
CA ALA A 56 0.44 1.96 -4.97
C ALA A 56 0.35 3.45 -5.33
N ALA A 57 0.01 3.77 -6.59
CA ALA A 57 -0.23 5.14 -7.02
C ALA A 57 -1.38 5.79 -6.23
N SER A 58 -2.47 5.05 -6.01
CA SER A 58 -3.61 5.51 -5.22
C SER A 58 -3.22 5.78 -3.76
N TYR A 59 -2.43 4.91 -3.14
CA TYR A 59 -1.95 5.13 -1.78
C TYR A 59 -1.01 6.32 -1.69
N ARG A 60 -0.10 6.50 -2.65
CA ARG A 60 0.77 7.67 -2.71
C ARG A 60 -0.04 8.97 -2.79
N ALA A 61 -1.05 9.02 -3.65
CA ALA A 61 -1.94 10.18 -3.78
C ALA A 61 -2.70 10.46 -2.48
N LYS A 62 -3.26 9.42 -1.83
CA LYS A 62 -3.94 9.55 -0.54
C LYS A 62 -3.00 10.05 0.55
N ARG A 63 -1.78 9.54 0.65
CA ARG A 63 -0.79 9.99 1.65
C ARG A 63 -0.39 11.45 1.42
N ALA A 64 -0.15 11.84 0.17
CA ALA A 64 0.17 13.22 -0.16
C ALA A 64 -0.96 14.18 0.27
N ALA A 65 -2.21 13.81 0.00
CA ALA A 65 -3.38 14.58 0.43
C ALA A 65 -3.49 14.71 1.96
N HIS A 66 -3.19 13.65 2.72
CA HIS A 66 -3.25 13.68 4.19
C HIS A 66 -2.04 14.36 4.83
N SER A 67 -0.88 14.42 4.16
CA SER A 67 0.32 15.09 4.69
C SER A 67 0.24 16.62 4.65
N GLY A 68 -0.63 17.19 3.80
CA GLY A 68 -0.74 18.64 3.58
C GLY A 68 -2.08 19.27 3.96
N GLN A 69 -3.12 18.49 4.27
CA GLN A 69 -4.40 19.06 4.68
C GLN A 69 -4.43 19.31 6.20
N PRO A 70 -4.68 20.55 6.67
CA PRO A 70 -5.11 20.74 8.05
C PRO A 70 -6.37 19.89 8.24
N ARG A 71 -6.39 19.08 9.32
CA ARG A 71 -7.52 18.20 9.68
C ARG A 71 -8.82 18.95 9.37
N PRO A 72 -9.72 18.44 8.51
CA PRO A 72 -10.94 19.15 8.19
C PRO A 72 -11.61 19.43 9.54
N ALA A 73 -11.77 20.72 9.82
CA ALA A 73 -12.24 21.16 11.11
C ALA A 73 -13.49 20.34 11.42
N GLN A 74 -13.50 19.70 12.59
CA GLN A 74 -14.67 19.07 13.22
C GLN A 74 -15.86 20.05 13.40
N ARG A 75 -15.83 21.21 12.73
CA ARG A 75 -16.79 22.29 12.75
C ARG A 75 -17.95 22.08 11.78
N TRP A 76 -17.81 21.33 10.69
CA TRP A 76 -18.92 21.24 9.71
C TRP A 76 -20.14 20.52 10.28
N TRP A 77 -19.94 19.39 10.97
CA TRP A 77 -21.02 18.65 11.64
C TRP A 77 -21.49 19.32 12.94
N ARG A 78 -20.62 20.06 13.64
CA ARG A 78 -21.02 20.92 14.78
C ARG A 78 -21.91 22.10 14.35
N LYS A 79 -21.69 22.68 13.17
CA LYS A 79 -22.56 23.72 12.60
C LYS A 79 -23.93 23.17 12.22
N LEU A 80 -24.00 21.93 11.74
CA LEU A 80 -25.27 21.27 11.45
C LEU A 80 -26.07 21.00 12.73
N LEU A 81 -25.43 20.57 13.82
CA LEU A 81 -26.10 20.34 15.10
C LEU A 81 -26.61 21.64 15.76
N ALA A 82 -25.88 22.74 15.64
CA ALA A 82 -26.30 24.03 16.20
C ALA A 82 -27.47 24.69 15.45
N ALA A 83 -27.80 24.24 14.24
CA ALA A 83 -28.93 24.74 13.47
C ALA A 83 -30.27 24.03 13.81
N TRP A 84 -30.24 23.06 14.73
CA TRP A 84 -31.38 22.22 15.13
C TRP A 84 -31.79 22.42 16.61
N THR A 85 -31.28 23.47 17.26
CA THR A 85 -31.66 23.94 18.60
C THR A 85 -32.12 25.37 18.52
#